data_AF-A0A1G1E9M9-F1
#
_entry.id   AF-A0A1G1E9M9-F1
#
_cell.length_a   1.000
_cell.length_b   1.000
_cell.length_c   1.000
_cell.angle_alpha   90.00
_cell.angle_beta   90.00
_cell.angle_gamma   90.00
#
_symmetry.space_group_name_H-M   'P 1'
#
loop_
_entity.id
_entity.type
_entity.pdbx_description
1 polymer ?
#
loop_
_entity_poly.entity_id
_entity_poly.type
_entity_poly.pdbx_seq_one_letter_code
_entity_poly.pdbx_strand_id
1 'polypeptide(L)' 'MWEEEDDLIESLKREDKEFCHLLEEHQYLEKKLEKLNKLRYLTHEEEMERKTLQKRKLLGKDRMAEILRKYKAEKVQPD' A
#
# COMPACT_ATOMS: atom_id res chain seq x y z
N MET A 1 9.45 0.46 -6.28
CA MET A 1 9.20 1.17 -5.00
C MET A 1 9.09 2.64 -5.34
N TRP A 2 8.43 3.48 -4.54
CA TRP A 2 8.23 4.88 -4.90
C TRP A 2 9.46 5.69 -4.49
N GLU A 3 10.54 5.49 -5.24
CA GLU A 3 11.87 6.01 -4.88
C GLU A 3 11.92 7.54 -4.89
N GLU A 4 11.09 8.21 -5.70
CA GLU A 4 10.99 9.68 -5.71
C GLU A 4 10.16 10.25 -4.55
N GLU A 5 9.41 9.40 -3.85
CA GLU A 5 8.55 9.79 -2.74
C GLU A 5 9.06 9.23 -1.40
N ASP A 6 10.22 8.58 -1.36
CA ASP A 6 10.77 7.92 -0.17
C ASP A 6 10.95 8.91 1.00
N ASP A 7 11.44 10.12 0.71
CA ASP A 7 11.60 11.23 1.69
C ASP A 7 10.23 11.70 2.25
N LEU A 8 9.22 11.75 1.37
CA LEU A 8 7.85 12.10 1.74
C LEU A 8 7.22 10.97 2.56
N ILE A 9 7.48 9.72 2.18
CA ILE A 9 7.04 8.51 2.86
C ILE A 9 7.64 8.44 4.26
N GLU A 10 8.93 8.70 4.46
CA GLU A 10 9.54 8.72 5.79
C GLU A 10 8.90 9.79 6.70
N SER A 11 8.65 10.98 6.15
CA SER A 11 7.96 12.07 6.87
C SER A 11 6.52 11.67 7.25
N LEU A 12 5.76 11.16 6.27
CA LEU A 12 4.40 10.66 6.47
C LEU A 12 4.35 9.47 7.42
N LYS A 13 5.33 8.58 7.42
CA LYS A 13 5.36 7.45 8.35
C LYS A 13 5.54 7.91 9.80
N ARG A 14 6.13 9.10 9.99
CA ARG A 14 6.38 9.71 11.30
C ARG A 14 5.20 10.55 11.78
N GLU A 15 4.58 11.31 10.87
CA GLU A 15 3.47 12.22 11.18
C GLU A 15 2.09 11.55 11.03
N ASP A 16 1.93 10.65 10.07
CA ASP A 16 0.67 10.07 9.65
C ASP A 16 0.57 8.58 9.99
N LYS A 17 -0.20 8.29 11.05
CA LYS A 17 -0.44 6.92 11.51
C LYS A 17 -1.26 6.10 10.52
N GLU A 18 -2.10 6.74 9.69
CA GLU A 18 -2.86 6.01 8.66
C GLU A 18 -1.94 5.48 7.57
N PHE A 19 -0.93 6.27 7.16
CA PHE A 19 0.07 5.80 6.21
C PHE A 19 0.85 4.58 6.73
N CYS A 20 1.22 4.60 8.01
CA CYS A 20 1.88 3.47 8.65
C CYS A 20 0.99 2.21 8.64
N HIS A 21 -0.30 2.35 8.95
CA HIS A 21 -1.26 1.24 8.88
C HIS A 21 -1.44 0.70 7.46
N LEU A 22 -1.50 1.59 6.46
CA LEU A 22 -1.58 1.21 5.05
C LEU A 22 -0.35 0.43 4.58
N LEU A 23 0.86 0.82 5.03
CA LEU A 23 2.09 0.09 4.74
C LEU A 23 2.09 -1.31 5.35
N GLU A 24 1.62 -1.43 6.59
CA GLU A 24 1.49 -2.71 7.27
C GLU A 24 0.49 -3.61 6.56
N GLU A 25 -0.67 -3.06 6.19
CA GLU A 25 -1.69 -3.77 5.41
C GLU A 25 -1.13 -4.17 4.04
N HIS A 26 -0.38 -3.31 3.36
CA HIS A 26 0.27 -3.64 2.09
C HIS A 26 1.26 -4.81 2.24
N GLN A 27 2.14 -4.79 3.23
CA GLN A 27 3.07 -5.90 3.50
C GLN A 27 2.33 -7.20 3.83
N TYR A 28 1.24 -7.11 4.60
CA TYR A 28 0.42 -8.26 4.92
C TYR A 28 -0.22 -8.86 3.66
N LEU A 29 -0.81 -8.02 2.81
CA LEU A 29 -1.40 -8.40 1.53
C LEU A 29 -0.36 -9.01 0.59
N GLU A 30 0.86 -8.46 0.53
CA GLU A 30 1.96 -9.02 -0.25
C GLU A 30 2.39 -10.39 0.25
N LYS A 31 2.61 -10.55 1.57
CA LYS A 31 2.95 -11.87 2.15
C LYS A 31 1.87 -12.90 1.87
N LYS A 32 0.58 -12.53 1.98
CA LYS A 32 -0.52 -13.43 1.63
C LYS A 32 -0.52 -13.78 0.15
N LEU A 33 -0.38 -12.79 -0.74
CA LEU A 33 -0.27 -13.01 -2.17
C LEU A 33 0.91 -13.90 -2.54
N GLU A 34 2.05 -13.72 -1.88
CA GLU A 34 3.27 -14.50 -2.14
C GLU A 34 3.12 -15.95 -1.68
N LYS A 35 2.47 -16.19 -0.53
CA LYS A 35 2.08 -17.54 -0.08
C LYS A 35 1.18 -18.23 -1.11
N LEU A 36 0.16 -17.52 -1.58
CA LEU A 36 -0.74 -18.00 -2.64
C LEU A 36 0.03 -18.26 -3.94
N ASN A 37 0.96 -17.38 -4.32
CA ASN A 37 1.76 -17.55 -5.54
C ASN A 37 2.76 -18.72 -5.46
N LYS A 38 3.22 -19.06 -4.25
CA LYS A 38 4.06 -20.24 -3.99
C LYS A 38 3.29 -21.55 -4.11
N LEU A 39 1.96 -21.52 -3.99
CA LEU A 39 1.14 -22.71 -4.16
C LEU A 39 1.02 -23.00 -5.66
N ARG A 40 1.51 -24.18 -6.06
CA ARG A 40 1.54 -24.61 -7.47
C ARG A 40 0.15 -24.83 -8.06
N TYR A 41 -0.83 -25.10 -7.19
CA TYR A 41 -2.24 -25.23 -7.52
C TYR A 41 -3.03 -24.43 -6.48
N LEU A 42 -3.64 -23.35 -6.94
CA LEU A 42 -4.57 -22.57 -6.14
C LEU A 42 -5.95 -23.21 -6.24
N THR A 43 -6.60 -23.45 -5.11
CA THR A 43 -8.02 -23.81 -5.12
C THR A 43 -8.89 -22.63 -5.55
N HIS A 44 -10.15 -22.88 -5.90
CA HIS A 44 -11.10 -21.83 -6.28
C HIS A 44 -11.24 -20.75 -5.20
N GLU A 45 -11.21 -21.16 -3.93
CA GLU A 45 -11.27 -20.25 -2.79
C GLU A 45 -10.01 -19.35 -2.72
N GLU A 46 -8.84 -19.92 -2.98
CA GLU A 46 -7.58 -19.20 -3.02
C GLU A 46 -7.44 -18.24 -4.21
N GLU A 47 -7.98 -18.59 -5.39
CA GLU A 47 -8.07 -17.65 -6.52
C GLU A 47 -8.94 -16.44 -6.18
N MET A 48 -10.05 -16.68 -5.48
CA MET A 48 -10.96 -15.63 -5.02
C MET A 48 -10.29 -14.75 -3.95
N GLU A 49 -9.56 -15.35 -3.01
CA GLU A 49 -8.71 -14.60 -2.08
C GLU A 49 -7.66 -13.79 -2.84
N ARG A 50 -6.95 -14.38 -3.80
CA ARG A 50 -5.91 -13.69 -4.59
C ARG A 50 -6.45 -12.46 -5.31
N LYS A 51 -7.63 -12.57 -5.94
CA LYS A 51 -8.34 -11.43 -6.55
C LYS A 51 -8.72 -10.37 -5.52
N THR A 52 -9.21 -10.79 -4.36
CA THR A 52 -9.60 -9.86 -3.28
C THR A 52 -8.40 -9.12 -2.73
N LEU A 53 -7.28 -9.82 -2.51
CA LEU A 53 -6.00 -9.27 -2.06
C LEU A 53 -5.43 -8.31 -3.11
N GLN A 54 -5.49 -8.63 -4.40
CA GLN A 54 -5.09 -7.70 -5.46
C GLN A 54 -5.92 -6.41 -5.44
N LYS A 55 -7.25 -6.52 -5.27
CA LYS A 55 -8.12 -5.33 -5.15
C LYS A 55 -7.77 -4.50 -3.92
N ARG A 56 -7.57 -5.13 -2.76
CA ARG A 56 -7.14 -4.43 -1.54
C ARG A 56 -5.78 -3.78 -1.71
N LYS A 57 -4.83 -4.45 -2.36
CA LYS A 57 -3.50 -3.90 -2.66
C LYS A 57 -3.63 -2.66 -3.57
N LEU A 58 -4.52 -2.71 -4.56
CA LEU A 58 -4.82 -1.57 -5.41
C LEU A 58 -5.39 -0.40 -4.58
N LEU A 59 -6.36 -0.69 -3.70
CA LEU A 59 -7.00 0.30 -2.84
C LEU A 59 -6.01 0.94 -1.85
N GLY A 60 -5.12 0.14 -1.26
CA GLY A 60 -4.06 0.61 -0.38
C GLY A 60 -3.07 1.51 -1.12
N LYS A 61 -2.74 1.14 -2.37
CA LYS A 61 -1.88 1.94 -3.24
C LYS A 61 -2.53 3.27 -3.64
N ASP A 62 -3.84 3.25 -3.90
CA ASP A 62 -4.64 4.45 -4.21
C ASP A 62 -4.70 5.40 -3.01
N ARG A 63 -4.97 4.86 -1.81
CA ARG A 63 -4.94 5.62 -0.56
C ARG A 63 -3.56 6.21 -0.26
N MET A 64 -2.48 5.43 -0.45
CA MET A 64 -1.12 5.95 -0.31
C MET A 64 -0.86 7.10 -1.30
N ALA A 65 -1.32 6.97 -2.55
CA ALA A 65 -1.21 8.03 -3.56
C ALA A 65 -1.96 9.30 -3.12
N GLU A 66 -3.18 9.16 -2.60
CA GLU A 66 -3.97 10.29 -2.10
C GLU A 66 -3.28 11.01 -0.95
N ILE A 67 -2.77 10.25 0.03
CA ILE A 67 -2.05 10.82 1.18
C ILE A 67 -0.80 11.56 0.70
N LEU A 68 0.01 10.95 -0.15
CA LEU A 68 1.20 11.58 -0.72
C LEU A 68 0.86 12.85 -1.50
N ARG A 69 -0.24 12.83 -2.26
CA ARG A 69 -0.71 14.00 -3.02
C ARG A 69 -1.19 15.13 -2.12
N LYS A 70 -1.92 14.81 -1.04
CA LYS A 70 -2.33 15.77 -0.01
C LYS A 70 -1.12 16.37 0.68
N TYR A 71 -0.17 15.54 1.09
CA TYR A 71 1.01 15.99 1.81
C TYR A 71 1.94 16.84 0.94
N LYS A 72 2.06 16.50 -0.35
CA LYS A 72 2.78 17.31 -1.34
C LYS A 72 2.09 18.65 -1.58
N ALA A 73 0.76 18.70 -1.57
CA ALA A 73 0.00 19.95 -1.65
C ALA A 73 0.15 20.80 -0.36
N GLU A 74 0.14 20.16 0.81
CA GLU A 74 0.29 20.84 2.11
C GLU A 74 1.71 21.41 2.32
N LYS A 75 2.74 20.71 1.84
CA LYS A 75 4.14 21.21 1.80
C LYS A 75 4.37 22.29 0.73
N VAL A 76 3.51 22.40 -0.28
CA VAL A 76 3.57 23.41 -1.36
C VAL A 76 2.65 24.60 -1.04
N GLN A 77 2.64 25.05 0.21
CA GLN A 77 2.21 26.40 0.55
C GLN A 77 3.39 27.20 1.12
N PRO A 78 4.10 27.97 0.28
CA PRO A 78 4.83 29.13 0.74
C PRO A 78 3.91 30.37 0.79
N ASP A 79 4.20 31.22 1.77
CA ASP A 79 3.73 32.60 2.02
C ASP A 79 3.50 33.43 0.74
#